data_AF-A0A2D5JIR2-F1
#
_entry.id   AF-A0A2D5JIR2-F1
#
_cell.length_a   1.000
_cell.length_b   1.000
_cell.length_c   1.000
_cell.angle_alpha   90.00
_cell.angle_beta   90.00
_cell.angle_gamma   90.00
#
_symmetry.space_group_name_H-M   'P 1'
#
loop_
_entity.id
_entity.type
_entity.pdbx_description
1 polymer ?
#
loop_
_entity_poly.entity_id
_entity_poly.type
_entity_poly.pdbx_seq_one_letter_code
_entity_poly.pdbx_strand_id
1 'polypeptide(L)'
;MRDFDYSELQAQLAKKPTIVITTHRGPDGDAMGSSLALYQVLLAQNYAVKVIVPNSYPNFLHWLPGNEAVLEYEGNEVEANALLAQADVLFCLDFNDL
;
A
#
# COMPACT_ATOMS: atom_id res chain seq x y z
N MET A 1 -17.41 19.69 -3.42
CA MET A 1 -16.60 18.59 -2.86
C MET A 1 -17.59 17.67 -2.15
N ARG A 2 -17.56 16.35 -2.34
CA ARG A 2 -18.49 15.46 -1.62
C ARG A 2 -18.04 15.38 -0.16
N ASP A 3 -18.98 15.40 0.77
CA ASP A 3 -18.69 15.19 2.18
C ASP A 3 -18.51 13.68 2.40
N PHE A 4 -17.25 13.23 2.37
CA PHE A 4 -16.92 11.86 2.72
C PHE A 4 -16.82 11.75 4.25
N ASP A 5 -17.54 10.80 4.83
CA ASP A 5 -17.41 10.46 6.24
C ASP A 5 -16.28 9.42 6.41
N TYR A 6 -15.22 9.82 7.11
CA TYR A 6 -14.07 8.97 7.41
C TYR A 6 -14.02 8.51 8.87
N SER A 7 -15.08 8.72 9.66
CA SER A 7 -15.08 8.47 11.11
C SER A 7 -14.70 7.04 11.48
N GLU A 8 -15.17 6.06 10.70
CA GLU A 8 -14.83 4.65 10.90
C GLU A 8 -13.35 4.36 10.61
N LEU A 9 -12.82 4.87 9.50
CA LEU A 9 -11.41 4.73 9.15
C LEU A 9 -10.53 5.39 10.22
N GLN A 10 -10.89 6.59 10.68
CA GLN A 10 -10.18 7.29 11.76
C GLN A 10 -10.17 6.47 13.05
N ALA A 11 -11.30 5.85 13.40
CA ALA A 11 -11.40 4.98 14.57
C ALA A 11 -10.54 3.71 14.44
N GLN A 12 -10.43 3.12 13.25
CA GLN A 12 -9.53 1.99 13.02
C GLN A 12 -8.06 2.42 13.09
N LEU A 13 -7.69 3.52 12.42
CA LEU A 13 -6.32 4.05 12.44
C LEU A 13 -5.89 4.50 13.84
N ALA A 14 -6.81 4.95 14.70
CA ALA A 14 -6.50 5.30 16.09
C ALA A 14 -5.97 4.11 16.91
N LYS A 15 -6.26 2.86 16.51
CA LYS A 15 -5.79 1.63 17.18
C LYS A 15 -4.35 1.25 16.83
N LYS A 16 -3.70 1.98 15.93
CA LYS A 16 -2.37 1.64 15.37
C LYS A 16 -2.34 0.22 14.74
N PRO A 17 -3.24 -0.08 13.78
CA PRO A 17 -3.25 -1.36 13.08
C PRO A 17 -1.95 -1.61 12.31
N THR A 18 -1.67 -2.88 12.02
CA THR A 18 -0.77 -3.26 10.94
C THR A 18 -1.45 -2.99 9.60
N ILE A 19 -0.71 -2.38 8.67
CA ILE A 19 -1.25 -1.88 7.41
C ILE A 19 -0.50 -2.49 6.23
N VAL A 20 -1.26 -2.96 5.25
CA VAL A 20 -0.74 -3.23 3.91
C VAL A 20 -1.39 -2.29 2.91
N ILE A 21 -0.58 -1.76 1.99
CA ILE A 21 -1.03 -1.01 0.81
C ILE A 21 -0.79 -1.89 -0.41
N THR A 22 -1.79 -2.02 -1.27
CA THR A 22 -1.71 -2.74 -2.54
C THR A 22 -2.35 -1.96 -3.67
N THR A 23 -2.04 -2.37 -4.90
CA THR A 23 -2.52 -1.76 -6.15
C THR A 23 -2.69 -2.82 -7.23
N HIS A 24 -3.03 -2.41 -8.46
CA HIS A 24 -3.29 -3.30 -9.59
C HIS A 24 -2.02 -3.90 -10.20
N ARG A 25 -2.21 -4.92 -11.06
CA ARG A 25 -1.12 -5.53 -11.85
C ARG A 25 -0.54 -4.54 -12.85
N GLY A 26 0.77 -4.59 -13.04
CA GLY A 26 1.53 -3.67 -13.89
C GLY A 26 1.36 -2.23 -13.42
N PRO A 27 1.68 -1.92 -12.15
CA PRO A 27 1.39 -0.60 -11.59
C PRO A 27 2.15 0.47 -12.35
N ASP A 28 1.44 1.56 -12.65
CA ASP A 28 1.97 2.70 -13.36
C ASP A 28 2.35 3.85 -12.41
N GLY A 29 2.49 5.06 -12.94
CA GLY A 29 2.86 6.22 -12.16
C GLY A 29 1.86 6.60 -11.07
N ASP A 30 0.55 6.41 -11.29
CA ASP A 30 -0.46 6.76 -10.29
C ASP A 30 -0.54 5.69 -9.20
N ALA A 31 -0.58 4.42 -9.60
CA ALA A 31 -0.51 3.27 -8.70
C ALA A 31 0.70 3.35 -7.74
N MET A 32 1.90 3.57 -8.29
CA MET A 32 3.12 3.68 -7.48
C MET A 32 3.17 5.00 -6.70
N GLY A 33 2.80 6.11 -7.32
CA GLY A 33 2.84 7.43 -6.70
C GLY A 33 1.90 7.55 -5.50
N SER A 34 0.64 7.15 -5.67
CA SER A 34 -0.37 7.17 -4.61
C SER A 34 -0.02 6.20 -3.46
N SER A 35 0.44 4.99 -3.79
CA SER A 35 0.85 3.98 -2.79
C SER A 35 2.04 4.45 -1.97
N LEU A 36 3.08 4.97 -2.60
CA LEU A 36 4.29 5.44 -1.92
C LEU A 36 4.03 6.74 -1.12
N ALA A 37 3.17 7.63 -1.61
CA ALA A 37 2.76 8.82 -0.87
C ALA A 37 2.01 8.44 0.42
N LEU A 38 1.02 7.54 0.33
CA LEU A 38 0.28 7.06 1.50
C LEU A 38 1.21 6.31 2.48
N TYR A 39 2.09 5.45 1.95
CA TYR A 39 3.12 4.76 2.73
C TYR A 39 3.94 5.74 3.57
N GLN A 40 4.47 6.79 2.97
CA GLN A 40 5.31 7.77 3.68
C GLN A 40 4.52 8.54 4.75
N VAL A 41 3.26 8.91 4.49
CA VAL A 41 2.41 9.58 5.49
C VAL A 41 2.16 8.66 6.70
N LEU A 42 1.83 7.40 6.46
CA LEU A 42 1.59 6.41 7.52
C LEU A 42 2.89 6.10 8.28
N LEU A 43 4.01 5.95 7.58
CA LEU A 43 5.31 5.73 8.20
C LEU A 43 5.71 6.91 9.10
N ALA A 44 5.55 8.14 8.63
CA ALA A 44 5.84 9.36 9.41
C ALA A 44 4.95 9.48 10.67
N GLN A 45 3.79 8.83 10.67
CA GLN A 45 2.89 8.75 11.82
C GLN A 45 3.14 7.50 12.69
N ASN A 46 4.25 6.79 12.49
CA ASN A 46 4.66 5.59 13.22
C ASN A 46 3.67 4.41 13.09
N TYR A 47 3.02 4.24 11.94
CA TYR A 47 2.28 3.02 11.63
C TYR A 47 3.22 1.91 11.15
N ALA A 48 2.89 0.66 11.47
CA ALA A 48 3.52 -0.50 10.85
C ALA A 48 2.88 -0.71 9.48
N VAL A 49 3.55 -0.26 8.42
CA VAL A 49 3.00 -0.25 7.05
C VAL A 49 3.96 -0.91 6.06
N LYS A 50 3.41 -1.68 5.12
CA LYS A 50 4.14 -2.28 4.00
C LYS A 50 3.41 -2.04 2.68
N VAL A 51 4.15 -1.81 1.61
CA VAL A 51 3.61 -1.78 0.24
C VAL A 51 3.88 -3.12 -0.42
N ILE A 52 2.83 -3.75 -0.95
CA ILE A 52 2.92 -4.98 -1.72
C ILE A 52 2.27 -4.73 -3.07
N VAL A 53 3.00 -4.95 -4.16
CA VAL A 53 2.46 -4.86 -5.53
C VAL A 53 2.33 -6.25 -6.14
N PRO A 54 1.37 -6.51 -7.05
CA PRO A 54 1.18 -7.84 -7.61
C PRO A 54 2.40 -8.37 -8.40
N ASN A 55 3.12 -7.49 -9.11
CA ASN A 55 4.22 -7.85 -10.00
C ASN A 55 5.15 -6.65 -10.24
N SER A 56 6.26 -6.92 -10.94
CA SER A 56 7.20 -5.89 -11.37
C SER A 56 6.56 -4.78 -12.22
N TYR A 57 7.19 -3.62 -12.20
CA TYR A 57 6.74 -2.39 -12.84
C TYR A 57 7.90 -1.69 -13.55
N PRO A 58 7.64 -0.68 -14.41
CA PRO A 58 8.68 -0.08 -15.23
C PRO A 58 9.84 0.52 -14.42
N ASN A 59 11.08 0.16 -14.78
CA ASN A 59 12.31 0.63 -14.11
C ASN A 59 12.43 2.17 -14.01
N PHE A 60 11.79 2.91 -14.91
CA PHE A 60 11.80 4.37 -14.87
C PHE A 60 10.99 4.95 -13.68
N LEU A 61 10.26 4.12 -12.93
CA LEU A 61 9.58 4.52 -11.69
C LEU A 61 10.42 4.23 -10.45
N HIS A 62 11.54 3.50 -10.56
CA HIS A 62 12.33 3.08 -9.39
C HIS A 62 13.05 4.23 -8.67
N TRP A 63 13.03 5.45 -9.25
CA TRP A 63 13.53 6.65 -8.56
C TRP A 63 12.56 7.20 -7.52
N LEU A 64 11.31 6.72 -7.49
CA LEU A 64 10.31 7.19 -6.54
C LEU A 64 10.77 6.92 -5.10
N PRO A 65 10.70 7.90 -4.19
CA PRO A 65 11.17 7.70 -2.82
C PRO A 65 10.37 6.60 -2.08
N GLY A 66 11.07 5.64 -1.49
CA GLY A 66 10.47 4.49 -0.81
C GLY A 66 10.29 3.26 -1.69
N ASN A 67 10.74 3.29 -2.96
CA ASN A 67 10.68 2.15 -3.87
C ASN A 67 11.37 0.90 -3.30
N GLU A 68 12.48 1.07 -2.60
CA GLU A 68 13.23 0.00 -1.95
C GLU A 68 12.44 -0.74 -0.85
N ALA A 69 11.36 -0.14 -0.35
CA ALA A 69 10.50 -0.75 0.66
C ALA A 69 9.35 -1.56 0.04
N VAL A 70 9.15 -1.51 -1.27
CA VAL A 70 8.07 -2.22 -1.99
C VAL A 70 8.41 -3.70 -2.12
N LEU A 71 7.43 -4.56 -1.82
CA LEU A 71 7.51 -6.00 -2.04
C LEU A 71 6.72 -6.36 -3.30
N GLU A 72 7.36 -6.98 -4.29
CA GLU A 72 6.67 -7.60 -5.41
C GLU A 72 6.14 -8.97 -4.97
N TYR A 73 4.85 -9.23 -5.16
CA TYR A 73 4.20 -10.48 -4.76
C TYR A 73 4.73 -11.66 -5.57
N GLU A 74 4.78 -11.53 -6.90
CA GLU A 74 5.36 -12.54 -7.79
C GLU A 74 6.83 -12.82 -7.38
N GLY A 75 7.11 -14.07 -7.02
CA GLY A 75 8.43 -14.51 -6.56
C GLY A 75 8.68 -14.37 -5.05
N ASN A 76 7.80 -13.68 -4.30
CA ASN A 76 7.89 -13.52 -2.84
C ASN A 76 6.58 -13.90 -2.14
N GLU A 77 5.82 -14.84 -2.69
CA GLU A 77 4.44 -15.14 -2.29
C GLU A 77 4.36 -15.58 -0.82
N VAL A 78 5.36 -16.32 -0.33
CA VAL A 78 5.39 -16.79 1.06
C VAL A 78 5.47 -15.62 2.04
N GLU A 79 6.36 -14.65 1.80
CA GLU A 79 6.52 -13.46 2.63
C GLU A 79 5.28 -12.56 2.49
N ALA A 80 4.84 -12.30 1.26
CA ALA A 80 3.70 -11.44 1.00
C ALA A 80 2.41 -11.98 1.62
N ASN A 81 2.14 -13.29 1.51
CA ASN A 81 0.99 -13.92 2.15
C ASN A 81 1.06 -13.83 3.68
N ALA A 82 2.25 -13.97 4.28
CA ALA A 82 2.41 -13.82 5.72
C ALA A 82 2.11 -12.39 6.19
N LEU A 83 2.54 -11.37 5.44
CA LEU A 83 2.26 -9.97 5.73
C LEU A 83 0.78 -9.63 5.52
N LEU A 84 0.17 -10.11 4.44
CA LEU A 84 -1.25 -9.94 4.15
C LEU A 84 -2.13 -10.58 5.22
N ALA A 85 -1.79 -11.78 5.69
CA ALA A 85 -2.54 -12.47 6.75
C ALA A 85 -2.43 -11.77 8.11
N GLN A 86 -1.38 -10.97 8.33
CA GLN A 86 -1.16 -10.21 9.57
C GLN A 86 -1.72 -8.79 9.51
N ALA A 87 -2.19 -8.33 8.34
CA ALA A 87 -2.67 -6.97 8.16
C ALA A 87 -4.06 -6.80 8.77
N ASP A 88 -4.19 -5.86 9.71
CA ASP A 88 -5.49 -5.45 10.26
C ASP A 88 -6.25 -4.56 9.25
N VAL A 89 -5.52 -3.79 8.44
CA VAL A 89 -6.08 -2.90 7.41
C VAL A 89 -5.35 -3.13 6.08
N LEU A 90 -6.13 -3.34 5.02
CA LEU A 90 -5.66 -3.39 3.64
C LEU A 90 -6.19 -2.18 2.87
N PHE A 91 -5.28 -1.33 2.41
CA PHE A 91 -5.58 -0.25 1.49
C PHE A 91 -5.42 -0.73 0.04
N CYS A 92 -6.51 -0.69 -0.72
CA CYS A 92 -6.55 -1.02 -2.14
C CYS A 92 -6.58 0.28 -2.96
N LEU A 93 -5.48 0.65 -3.60
CA LEU A 93 -5.33 1.92 -4.32
C LEU A 93 -5.29 1.70 -5.83
N ASP A 94 -5.95 2.61 -6.55
CA ASP A 94 -5.91 2.70 -8.02
C ASP A 94 -6.59 1.53 -8.76
N PHE A 95 -7.59 0.90 -8.13
CA PHE A 95 -8.47 -0.04 -8.82
C PHE A 95 -9.84 -0.14 -8.14
N ASN A 96 -10.83 -0.59 -8.90
CA ASN A 96 -12.18 -0.88 -8.43
C ASN A 96 -12.68 -2.28 -8.88
N ASP A 97 -11.87 -3.00 -9.66
CA ASP A 97 -12.03 -4.39 -10.07
C ASP A 97 -10.63 -4.97 -10.40
N LEU A 98 -10.51 -6.30 -10.49
CA LEU A 98 -9.23 -7.01 -10.67
C LEU A 98 -9.10 -7.70 -12.04
#